data_AF-A0AAI9NZ47-F1
#
_entry.id   AF-A0AAI9NZ47-F1
#
_cell.length_a   1.000
_cell.length_b   1.000
_cell.length_c   1.000
_cell.angle_alpha   90.00
_cell.angle_beta   90.00
_cell.angle_gamma   90.00
#
_symmetry.space_group_name_H-M   'P 1'
#
loop_
_entity.id
_entity.type
_entity.pdbx_description
1 polymer ?
#
loop_
_entity_poly.entity_id
_entity_poly.type
_entity_poly.pdbx_seq_one_letter_code
_entity_poly.pdbx_strand_id
1 'polypeptide(L)'
;MNSKKTVLVAAGICIVLLGLAFVNNNLEKNKKKPYERNTENSDTSETISETDDQTDSEPTTEESKKISIVSGDVGNNDEEKNWKNTAGDNIFNSDGVKVECLSVDVVEDTDIVKQTKYSAECFKTGELPDPDFIEKITDMEAVFEQAPDYEKLYNSPVENEDDMNKLREMQEKYKDLLEENTKYIHPKTRYYFVKCRITNENEEAVDKVLSFYTQFVLSNKSQMWNVDNQVYFDKSIHMVGDDRADWFFLRTLEPAEVLECTLGFEVSDSYNGSVTLYIGEPPLTDELFDPDSYPDLVKLDNIPRER
;
A
#
# COMPACT_ATOMS: atom_id res chain seq x y z
N MET A 1 -17.65 -18.76 -54.36
CA MET A 1 -17.75 -17.49 -53.60
C MET A 1 -17.66 -17.81 -52.12
N ASN A 2 -16.83 -17.07 -51.38
CA ASN A 2 -16.08 -17.52 -50.19
C ASN A 2 -16.89 -17.74 -48.90
N SER A 3 -17.20 -18.99 -48.54
CA SER A 3 -17.78 -19.35 -47.24
C SER A 3 -16.88 -19.07 -46.03
N LYS A 4 -15.57 -18.90 -46.25
CA LYS A 4 -14.61 -18.54 -45.19
C LYS A 4 -14.69 -17.06 -44.78
N LYS A 5 -15.16 -16.17 -45.65
CA LYS A 5 -15.27 -14.73 -45.32
C LYS A 5 -16.52 -14.43 -44.49
N THR A 6 -17.61 -15.18 -44.67
CA THR A 6 -18.85 -14.97 -43.91
C THR A 6 -18.73 -15.44 -42.45
N VAL A 7 -17.98 -16.52 -42.19
CA VAL A 7 -17.75 -17.03 -40.82
C VAL A 7 -16.83 -16.11 -40.00
N LEU A 8 -15.81 -15.52 -40.65
CA LEU A 8 -14.90 -14.56 -40.01
C LEU A 8 -15.60 -13.24 -39.63
N VAL A 9 -16.55 -12.76 -40.44
CA VAL A 9 -17.32 -11.55 -40.13
C VAL A 9 -18.35 -11.81 -39.01
N ALA A 10 -18.99 -12.98 -38.98
CA ALA A 10 -19.93 -13.33 -37.92
C ALA A 10 -19.23 -13.57 -36.56
N ALA A 11 -18.04 -14.20 -36.55
CA ALA A 11 -17.26 -14.38 -35.32
C ALA A 11 -16.71 -13.05 -34.78
N GLY A 12 -16.32 -12.12 -35.66
CA GLY A 12 -15.87 -10.77 -35.26
C GLY A 12 -16.97 -9.95 -34.60
N ILE A 13 -18.22 -10.03 -35.08
CA ILE A 13 -19.35 -9.29 -34.49
C ILE A 13 -19.76 -9.86 -33.11
N CYS A 14 -19.70 -11.19 -32.92
CA CYS A 14 -19.97 -11.79 -31.60
C CYS A 14 -18.89 -11.45 -30.56
N ILE A 15 -17.61 -11.36 -30.94
CA ILE A 15 -16.53 -10.97 -30.02
C ILE A 15 -16.64 -9.48 -29.63
N VAL A 16 -17.05 -8.61 -30.55
CA VAL A 16 -17.27 -7.19 -30.24
C VAL A 16 -18.50 -7.00 -29.34
N LEU A 17 -19.57 -7.76 -29.53
CA LEU A 17 -20.76 -7.69 -28.65
C LEU A 17 -20.53 -8.31 -27.27
N LEU A 18 -19.75 -9.39 -27.16
CA LEU A 18 -19.33 -9.95 -25.87
C LEU A 18 -18.32 -9.04 -25.15
N GLY A 19 -17.42 -8.37 -25.90
CA GLY A 19 -16.51 -7.37 -25.36
C GLY A 19 -17.24 -6.14 -24.81
N LEU A 20 -18.27 -5.65 -25.53
CA LEU A 20 -19.10 -4.54 -25.05
C LEU A 20 -19.98 -4.93 -23.85
N ALA A 21 -20.50 -6.17 -23.81
CA ALA A 21 -21.24 -6.66 -22.65
C ALA A 21 -20.34 -6.88 -21.42
N PHE A 22 -19.10 -7.34 -21.60
CA PHE A 22 -18.13 -7.52 -20.50
C PHE A 22 -17.62 -6.18 -19.95
N VAL A 23 -17.34 -5.22 -20.84
CA VAL A 23 -16.96 -3.85 -20.46
C VAL A 23 -18.13 -3.16 -19.75
N ASN A 24 -19.37 -3.33 -20.21
CA ASN A 24 -20.55 -2.75 -19.54
C ASN A 24 -20.84 -3.42 -18.19
N ASN A 25 -20.63 -4.74 -18.05
CA ASN A 25 -20.81 -5.44 -16.77
C ASN A 25 -19.72 -5.09 -15.74
N ASN A 26 -18.49 -4.82 -16.16
CA ASN A 26 -17.44 -4.28 -15.27
C ASN A 26 -17.68 -2.80 -14.94
N LEU A 27 -18.19 -1.99 -15.86
CA LEU A 27 -18.61 -0.61 -15.58
C LEU A 27 -19.86 -0.53 -14.68
N GLU A 28 -20.78 -1.50 -14.75
CA GLU A 28 -21.93 -1.57 -13.84
C GLU A 28 -21.56 -2.09 -12.44
N LYS A 29 -20.56 -2.96 -12.32
CA LYS A 29 -19.96 -3.32 -11.02
C LYS A 29 -19.27 -2.13 -10.35
N ASN A 30 -18.76 -1.17 -11.13
CA ASN A 30 -18.21 0.10 -10.64
C ASN A 30 -19.28 1.15 -10.28
N LYS A 31 -20.58 0.86 -10.45
CA LYS A 31 -21.68 1.69 -9.94
C LYS A 31 -22.24 1.20 -8.61
N LYS A 32 -21.91 -0.04 -8.21
CA LYS A 32 -22.31 -0.61 -6.93
C LYS A 32 -21.23 -0.28 -5.89
N LYS A 33 -21.65 0.14 -4.70
CA LYS A 33 -20.71 0.46 -3.61
C LYS A 33 -20.01 -0.82 -3.12
N PRO A 34 -18.78 -0.76 -2.56
CA PRO A 34 -18.04 -1.96 -2.16
C PRO A 34 -18.82 -2.94 -1.27
N TYR A 35 -19.66 -2.44 -0.35
CA TYR A 35 -20.49 -3.26 0.55
C TYR A 35 -21.70 -3.93 -0.13
N GLU A 36 -22.13 -3.44 -1.30
CA GLU A 36 -23.24 -4.01 -2.09
C GLU A 36 -22.79 -5.23 -2.91
N ARG A 37 -21.48 -5.48 -3.01
CA ARG A 37 -20.92 -6.67 -3.69
C ARG A 37 -21.02 -7.94 -2.83
N ASN A 38 -21.14 -7.80 -1.51
CA ASN A 38 -21.08 -8.92 -0.55
C ASN A 38 -22.45 -9.32 0.04
N THR A 39 -23.53 -8.64 -0.33
CA THR A 39 -24.86 -8.80 0.30
C THR A 39 -25.84 -9.69 -0.47
N GLU A 40 -25.48 -10.22 -1.64
CA GLU A 40 -26.37 -11.14 -2.39
C GLU A 40 -26.56 -12.52 -1.73
N ASN A 41 -26.00 -12.78 -0.55
CA ASN A 41 -26.10 -14.08 0.15
C ASN A 41 -26.53 -14.03 1.63
N SER A 42 -27.12 -12.95 2.14
CA SER A 42 -27.81 -13.05 3.44
C SER A 42 -28.96 -12.06 3.60
N ASP A 43 -30.09 -12.37 2.97
CA ASP A 43 -31.38 -11.92 3.48
C ASP A 43 -31.67 -12.62 4.82
N THR A 44 -31.74 -11.87 5.92
CA THR A 44 -32.90 -11.79 6.84
C THR A 44 -32.57 -10.91 8.06
N SER A 45 -33.27 -9.77 8.20
CA SER A 45 -33.95 -9.23 9.41
C SER A 45 -33.15 -9.08 10.73
N GLU A 46 -33.18 -8.01 11.54
CA GLU A 46 -34.28 -7.17 12.04
C GLU A 46 -33.77 -5.81 12.60
N THR A 47 -34.68 -4.84 12.62
CA THR A 47 -34.66 -3.47 13.21
C THR A 47 -34.69 -3.46 14.74
N ILE A 48 -34.31 -2.33 15.40
CA ILE A 48 -34.83 -1.68 16.66
C ILE A 48 -33.71 -0.73 17.20
N SER A 49 -33.74 0.60 17.03
CA SER A 49 -34.44 1.73 17.72
C SER A 49 -33.80 2.28 19.03
N GLU A 50 -33.27 3.52 18.91
CA GLU A 50 -33.05 4.70 19.81
C GLU A 50 -33.34 4.65 21.33
N THR A 51 -32.55 5.38 22.17
CA THR A 51 -32.96 6.61 22.94
C THR A 51 -31.77 7.30 23.67
N ASP A 52 -31.79 8.65 23.72
CA ASP A 52 -30.87 9.65 24.33
C ASP A 52 -30.98 9.87 25.86
N ASP A 53 -29.97 10.51 26.50
CA ASP A 53 -30.17 11.70 27.39
C ASP A 53 -28.86 12.46 27.79
N GLN A 54 -28.96 13.79 27.94
CA GLN A 54 -27.89 14.81 28.13
C GLN A 54 -27.58 15.19 29.60
N THR A 55 -26.42 15.83 29.92
CA THR A 55 -26.34 17.14 30.64
C THR A 55 -24.93 17.80 30.75
N ASP A 56 -24.93 19.15 30.72
CA ASP A 56 -23.85 20.18 30.68
C ASP A 56 -22.93 20.36 31.91
N SER A 57 -21.73 20.97 31.74
CA SER A 57 -21.32 22.31 32.28
C SER A 57 -19.79 22.58 32.28
N GLU A 58 -19.38 23.78 31.84
CA GLU A 58 -18.02 24.42 31.82
C GLU A 58 -17.92 25.54 32.92
N PRO A 59 -16.87 26.42 33.10
CA PRO A 59 -15.45 26.47 32.63
C PRO A 59 -14.37 27.07 33.64
N THR A 60 -13.12 27.29 33.15
CA THR A 60 -12.00 28.24 33.55
C THR A 60 -11.05 27.87 34.72
N THR A 61 -9.70 28.08 34.77
CA THR A 61 -8.67 28.83 33.98
C THR A 61 -7.23 28.30 34.26
N GLU A 62 -6.31 28.43 33.27
CA GLU A 62 -4.80 28.50 33.21
C GLU A 62 -3.92 28.19 34.45
N GLU A 63 -2.74 27.53 34.37
CA GLU A 63 -1.57 27.79 33.51
C GLU A 63 -0.50 26.66 33.60
N SER A 64 0.39 26.61 32.58
CA SER A 64 1.74 26.01 32.49
C SER A 64 1.96 24.63 31.79
N LYS A 65 2.53 24.76 30.56
CA LYS A 65 3.05 23.79 29.60
C LYS A 65 3.78 22.58 30.19
N LYS A 66 3.30 21.39 29.82
CA LYS A 66 4.12 20.19 29.64
C LYS A 66 3.56 19.39 28.45
N ILE A 67 4.37 19.17 27.42
CA ILE A 67 4.00 18.34 26.27
C ILE A 67 3.86 16.91 26.79
N SER A 68 2.61 16.45 26.91
CA SER A 68 2.25 15.06 27.15
C SER A 68 1.42 14.60 25.96
N ILE A 69 1.94 13.65 25.19
CA ILE A 69 1.15 12.87 24.25
C ILE A 69 0.22 12.02 25.11
N VAL A 70 -1.02 12.47 25.27
CA VAL A 70 -2.10 11.74 25.91
C VAL A 70 -3.06 11.37 24.79
N SER A 71 -3.23 10.07 24.56
CA SER A 71 -4.37 9.52 23.85
C SER A 71 -5.64 10.02 24.55
N GLY A 72 -6.28 11.01 23.92
CA GLY A 72 -7.54 11.58 24.38
C GLY A 72 -8.70 10.76 23.86
N ASP A 73 -9.33 10.02 24.76
CA ASP A 73 -10.70 9.55 24.61
C ASP A 73 -11.61 10.81 24.67
N VAL A 74 -12.18 11.19 23.53
CA VAL A 74 -13.18 12.27 23.42
C VAL A 74 -14.46 11.65 22.88
N GLY A 75 -15.40 11.42 23.79
CA GLY A 75 -16.74 10.95 23.47
C GLY A 75 -17.60 12.01 22.81
N ASN A 76 -17.98 11.71 21.56
CA ASN A 76 -19.25 11.92 20.86
C ASN A 76 -19.88 13.31 20.74
N ASN A 77 -19.85 13.84 19.51
CA ASN A 77 -21.05 13.93 18.66
C ASN A 77 -20.63 14.21 17.21
N ASP A 78 -19.95 13.24 16.60
CA ASP A 78 -19.81 13.22 15.14
C ASP A 78 -20.81 12.18 14.63
N GLU A 79 -21.75 12.61 13.79
CA GLU A 79 -22.43 11.70 12.88
C GLU A 79 -21.35 10.79 12.31
N GLU A 80 -21.42 9.49 12.64
CA GLU A 80 -20.44 8.48 12.28
C GLU A 80 -20.16 8.66 10.77
N LYS A 81 -19.05 9.34 10.43
CA LYS A 81 -18.68 9.64 9.05
C LYS A 81 -18.54 8.27 8.42
N ASN A 82 -19.58 7.83 7.74
CA ASN A 82 -19.63 6.52 7.15
C ASN A 82 -18.68 6.56 5.96
N TRP A 83 -17.40 6.36 6.24
CA TRP A 83 -16.26 6.43 5.34
C TRP A 83 -16.46 5.55 4.10
N LYS A 84 -17.35 4.54 4.20
CA LYS A 84 -17.81 3.68 3.10
C LYS A 84 -18.52 4.44 1.97
N ASN A 85 -18.95 5.68 2.21
CA ASN A 85 -19.60 6.52 1.19
C ASN A 85 -18.62 7.41 0.40
N THR A 86 -17.35 7.48 0.79
CA THR A 86 -16.30 8.31 0.15
C THR A 86 -15.14 7.52 -0.47
N ALA A 87 -14.97 6.24 -0.12
CA ALA A 87 -13.95 5.36 -0.71
C ALA A 87 -14.43 4.78 -2.06
N GLY A 88 -13.82 5.21 -3.16
CA GLY A 88 -13.88 4.51 -4.45
C GLY A 88 -12.78 3.46 -4.55
N ASP A 89 -12.84 2.55 -5.53
CA ASP A 89 -11.82 1.49 -5.74
C ASP A 89 -10.38 2.05 -5.97
N ASN A 90 -10.23 3.37 -6.13
CA ASN A 90 -9.00 4.10 -6.33
C ASN A 90 -8.81 5.31 -5.39
N ILE A 91 -9.59 5.42 -4.31
CA ILE A 91 -9.52 6.53 -3.35
C ILE A 91 -9.33 5.98 -1.94
N PHE A 92 -8.39 6.55 -1.19
CA PHE A 92 -8.26 6.33 0.24
C PHE A 92 -8.16 7.66 0.99
N ASN A 93 -8.52 7.67 2.28
CA ASN A 93 -8.32 8.81 3.17
C ASN A 93 -7.20 8.52 4.18
N SER A 94 -6.57 9.58 4.65
CA SER A 94 -5.37 9.51 5.47
C SER A 94 -5.29 10.78 6.31
N ASP A 95 -5.82 10.76 7.53
CA ASP A 95 -5.95 11.92 8.44
C ASP A 95 -6.61 13.17 7.80
N GLY A 96 -7.75 12.99 7.12
CA GLY A 96 -8.44 14.09 6.44
C GLY A 96 -7.77 14.54 5.14
N VAL A 97 -6.71 13.87 4.72
CA VAL A 97 -6.13 14.01 3.38
C VAL A 97 -6.72 12.93 2.48
N LYS A 98 -7.47 13.34 1.46
CA LYS A 98 -8.01 12.42 0.45
C LYS A 98 -7.00 12.21 -0.66
N VAL A 99 -6.75 10.96 -1.01
CA VAL A 99 -5.85 10.58 -2.11
C VAL A 99 -6.64 9.85 -3.19
N GLU A 100 -6.72 10.47 -4.37
CA GLU A 100 -7.33 9.87 -5.56
C GLU A 100 -6.22 9.33 -6.49
N CYS A 101 -6.13 8.02 -6.65
CA CYS A 101 -5.18 7.37 -7.55
C CYS A 101 -5.72 7.41 -8.99
N LEU A 102 -5.13 8.25 -9.84
CA LEU A 102 -5.64 8.55 -11.18
C LEU A 102 -5.17 7.55 -12.22
N SER A 103 -3.89 7.18 -12.19
CA SER A 103 -3.31 6.20 -13.10
C SER A 103 -2.05 5.58 -12.53
N VAL A 104 -1.68 4.41 -13.04
CA VAL A 104 -0.41 3.75 -12.71
C VAL A 104 0.36 3.38 -13.98
N ASP A 105 1.63 3.74 -13.99
CA ASP A 105 2.64 3.28 -14.94
C ASP A 105 3.56 2.28 -14.24
N VAL A 106 4.09 1.32 -14.99
CA VAL A 106 5.04 0.33 -14.46
C VAL A 106 6.23 0.22 -15.37
N VAL A 107 7.40 0.50 -14.80
CA VAL A 107 8.69 0.33 -15.46
C VAL A 107 9.35 -0.92 -14.89
N GLU A 108 9.69 -1.85 -15.76
CA GLU A 108 10.39 -3.07 -15.37
C GLU A 108 11.86 -2.76 -15.08
N ASP A 109 12.43 -3.56 -14.17
CA ASP A 109 13.80 -3.58 -13.67
C ASP A 109 14.85 -2.86 -14.54
N THR A 110 15.45 -3.57 -15.49
CA THR A 110 16.52 -3.05 -16.36
C THR A 110 16.08 -1.94 -17.33
N ASP A 111 14.78 -1.67 -17.43
CA ASP A 111 14.25 -0.56 -18.25
C ASP A 111 14.19 0.76 -17.47
N ILE A 112 14.38 0.73 -16.14
CA ILE A 112 14.39 1.94 -15.29
C ILE A 112 15.48 2.95 -15.66
N VAL A 113 16.58 2.49 -16.24
CA VAL A 113 17.66 3.36 -16.73
C VAL A 113 17.42 3.89 -18.15
N LYS A 114 16.46 3.33 -18.87
CA LYS A 114 16.12 3.71 -20.24
C LYS A 114 14.92 4.64 -20.31
N GLN A 115 14.07 4.65 -19.29
CA GLN A 115 12.93 5.56 -19.20
C GLN A 115 13.40 7.02 -19.11
N THR A 116 12.62 7.94 -19.68
CA THR A 116 12.92 9.38 -19.68
C THR A 116 11.79 10.23 -19.08
N LYS A 117 10.78 9.59 -18.51
CA LYS A 117 9.54 10.21 -18.02
C LYS A 117 9.70 10.72 -16.59
N TYR A 118 10.44 9.99 -15.76
CA TYR A 118 10.62 10.24 -14.35
C TYR A 118 12.05 10.73 -14.10
N SER A 119 12.16 11.99 -13.67
CA SER A 119 13.46 12.64 -13.42
C SER A 119 14.22 11.94 -12.29
N ALA A 120 15.51 11.65 -12.50
CA ALA A 120 16.37 11.01 -11.50
C ALA A 120 16.42 11.80 -10.18
N GLU A 121 16.39 13.13 -10.26
CA GLU A 121 16.43 14.00 -9.08
C GLU A 121 15.21 13.81 -8.16
N CYS A 122 14.09 13.30 -8.67
CA CYS A 122 12.85 13.06 -7.91
C CYS A 122 12.81 11.66 -7.28
N PHE A 123 13.85 10.83 -7.43
CA PHE A 123 14.01 9.61 -6.65
C PHE A 123 14.54 9.94 -5.24
N LYS A 124 14.19 9.20 -4.19
CA LYS A 124 14.66 9.45 -2.82
C LYS A 124 16.19 9.52 -2.72
N THR A 125 16.89 8.70 -3.52
CA THR A 125 18.36 8.67 -3.62
C THR A 125 18.95 9.85 -4.42
N GLY A 126 18.14 10.48 -5.29
CA GLY A 126 18.59 11.50 -6.25
C GLY A 126 19.15 10.95 -7.55
N GLU A 127 19.15 9.64 -7.70
CA GLU A 127 19.68 8.92 -8.85
C GLU A 127 18.68 7.85 -9.29
N LEU A 128 18.77 7.40 -10.55
CA LEU A 128 17.99 6.25 -10.98
C LEU A 128 18.46 5.00 -10.23
N PRO A 129 17.55 4.05 -9.92
CA PRO A 129 17.93 2.76 -9.35
C PRO A 129 18.99 2.05 -10.18
N ASP A 130 19.90 1.35 -9.50
CA ASP A 130 20.98 0.59 -10.13
C ASP A 130 20.41 -0.66 -10.82
N PRO A 131 20.44 -0.76 -12.16
CA PRO A 131 19.90 -1.92 -12.87
C PRO A 131 20.77 -3.16 -12.70
N ASP A 132 21.97 -3.05 -12.13
CA ASP A 132 22.88 -4.16 -11.86
C ASP A 132 22.88 -4.53 -10.35
N PHE A 133 21.93 -4.02 -9.57
CA PHE A 133 21.79 -4.35 -8.15
C PHE A 133 21.65 -5.87 -7.94
N ILE A 134 22.42 -6.41 -7.00
CA ILE A 134 22.36 -7.82 -6.61
C ILE A 134 21.98 -7.94 -5.14
N GLU A 135 20.95 -8.75 -4.87
CA GLU A 135 20.50 -9.08 -3.54
C GLU A 135 21.14 -10.39 -3.08
N LYS A 136 21.54 -10.42 -1.80
CA LYS A 136 22.04 -11.63 -1.12
C LYS A 136 20.84 -12.37 -0.52
N ILE A 137 20.46 -13.50 -1.09
CA ILE A 137 19.35 -14.33 -0.61
C ILE A 137 19.87 -15.65 -0.06
N THR A 138 19.47 -16.00 1.16
CA THR A 138 19.73 -17.30 1.78
C THR A 138 18.49 -18.18 1.68
N ASP A 139 18.65 -19.40 1.19
CA ASP A 139 17.61 -20.43 1.19
C ASP A 139 17.39 -20.95 2.62
N MET A 140 16.58 -20.23 3.39
CA MET A 140 16.38 -20.54 4.81
C MET A 140 15.68 -21.87 5.03
N GLU A 141 14.85 -22.34 4.08
CA GLU A 141 14.20 -23.65 4.16
C GLU A 141 15.26 -24.77 4.12
N ALA A 142 16.20 -24.71 3.17
CA ALA A 142 17.31 -25.65 3.09
C ALA A 142 18.25 -25.59 4.31
N VAL A 143 18.43 -24.40 4.90
CA VAL A 143 19.18 -24.23 6.14
C VAL A 143 18.44 -24.87 7.31
N PHE A 144 17.13 -24.62 7.46
CA PHE A 144 16.33 -25.15 8.57
C PHE A 144 16.20 -26.68 8.54
N GLU A 145 16.14 -27.30 7.35
CA GLU A 145 16.16 -28.75 7.22
C GLU A 145 17.42 -29.38 7.85
N GLN A 146 18.55 -28.68 7.77
CA GLN A 146 19.85 -29.14 8.28
C GLN A 146 20.18 -28.62 9.69
N ALA A 147 19.57 -27.51 10.10
CA ALA A 147 19.77 -26.84 11.39
C ALA A 147 18.43 -26.53 12.09
N PRO A 148 17.67 -27.55 12.55
CA PRO A 148 16.34 -27.34 13.15
C PRO A 148 16.40 -26.66 14.53
N ASP A 149 17.55 -26.65 15.21
CA ASP A 149 17.77 -25.83 16.41
C ASP A 149 17.92 -24.34 16.06
N TYR A 150 18.43 -24.02 14.87
CA TYR A 150 18.48 -22.65 14.37
C TYR A 150 17.09 -22.14 13.96
N GLU A 151 16.27 -22.96 13.28
CA GLU A 151 14.88 -22.62 12.94
C GLU A 151 14.07 -22.18 14.16
N LYS A 152 14.14 -22.97 15.24
CA LYS A 152 13.42 -22.67 16.49
C LYS A 152 13.79 -21.31 17.06
N LEU A 153 15.09 -20.99 17.07
CA LEU A 153 15.57 -19.73 17.62
C LEU A 153 15.26 -18.55 16.67
N TYR A 154 15.42 -18.76 15.36
CA TYR A 154 15.13 -17.75 14.34
C TYR A 154 13.66 -17.32 14.34
N ASN A 155 12.74 -18.27 14.51
CA ASN A 155 11.30 -18.02 14.57
C ASN A 155 10.79 -17.64 15.97
N SER A 156 11.66 -17.59 16.98
CA SER A 156 11.26 -17.17 18.33
C SER A 156 11.23 -15.64 18.43
N PRO A 157 10.29 -15.06 19.18
CA PRO A 157 10.31 -13.63 19.50
C PRO A 157 11.63 -13.25 20.16
N VAL A 158 12.21 -12.13 19.75
CA VAL A 158 13.39 -11.57 20.40
C VAL A 158 12.95 -10.57 21.45
N GLU A 159 13.04 -10.96 22.72
CA GLU A 159 12.55 -10.14 23.84
C GLU A 159 13.65 -9.31 24.50
N ASN A 160 14.90 -9.72 24.36
CA ASN A 160 16.04 -9.13 25.06
C ASN A 160 17.38 -9.36 24.33
N GLU A 161 18.43 -8.73 24.85
CA GLU A 161 19.80 -8.82 24.33
C GLU A 161 20.39 -10.24 24.40
N ASP A 162 19.99 -11.05 25.38
CA ASP A 162 20.48 -12.44 25.49
C ASP A 162 19.96 -13.30 24.34
N ASP A 163 18.72 -13.06 23.89
CA ASP A 163 18.15 -13.76 22.74
C ASP A 163 18.81 -13.35 21.42
N MET A 164 19.14 -12.06 21.26
CA MET A 164 19.99 -11.58 20.15
C MET A 164 21.38 -12.24 20.17
N ASN A 165 22.00 -12.36 21.35
CA ASN A 165 23.30 -12.99 21.48
C ASN A 165 23.27 -14.48 21.12
N LYS A 166 22.26 -15.23 21.59
CA LYS A 166 22.06 -16.63 21.19
C LYS A 166 21.87 -16.76 19.69
N LEU A 167 21.09 -15.86 19.06
CA LEU A 167 20.87 -15.88 17.62
C LEU A 167 22.18 -15.65 16.87
N ARG A 168 23.00 -14.72 17.33
CA ARG A 168 24.33 -14.44 16.75
C ARG A 168 25.30 -15.61 16.93
N GLU A 169 25.31 -16.25 18.09
CA GLU A 169 26.11 -17.47 18.34
C GLU A 169 25.71 -18.61 17.39
N MET A 170 24.41 -18.76 17.13
CA MET A 170 23.88 -19.76 16.20
C MET A 170 24.18 -19.42 14.75
N GLN A 171 24.11 -18.13 14.37
CA GLN A 171 24.55 -17.67 13.05
C GLN A 171 26.04 -17.96 12.82
N GLU A 172 26.89 -17.76 13.82
CA GLU A 172 28.31 -18.10 13.72
C GLU A 172 28.52 -19.62 13.65
N LYS A 173 27.80 -20.40 14.47
CA LYS A 173 27.84 -21.86 14.45
C LYS A 173 27.48 -22.44 13.08
N TYR A 174 26.48 -21.86 12.40
CA TYR A 174 25.98 -22.30 11.11
C TYR A 174 26.45 -21.45 9.93
N LYS A 175 27.51 -20.66 10.11
CA LYS A 175 28.00 -19.72 9.10
C LYS A 175 28.27 -20.38 7.74
N ASP A 176 28.99 -21.50 7.73
CA ASP A 176 29.32 -22.19 6.48
C ASP A 176 28.07 -22.70 5.77
N LEU A 177 27.08 -23.21 6.52
CA LEU A 177 25.80 -23.65 5.99
C LEU A 177 24.97 -22.47 5.43
N LEU A 178 24.96 -21.34 6.12
CA LEU A 178 24.33 -20.11 5.64
C LEU A 178 25.00 -19.62 4.36
N GLU A 179 26.33 -19.61 4.30
CA GLU A 179 27.10 -19.20 3.12
C GLU A 179 26.88 -20.14 1.94
N GLU A 180 26.86 -21.47 2.16
CA GLU A 180 26.60 -22.47 1.12
C GLU A 180 25.20 -22.33 0.51
N ASN A 181 24.21 -21.96 1.33
CA ASN A 181 22.83 -21.76 0.91
C ASN A 181 22.52 -20.31 0.49
N THR A 182 23.53 -19.45 0.46
CA THR A 182 23.40 -18.07 0.01
C THR A 182 23.74 -17.94 -1.47
N LYS A 183 22.92 -17.18 -2.19
CA LYS A 183 23.09 -16.86 -3.61
C LYS A 183 23.02 -15.34 -3.76
N TYR A 184 23.78 -14.82 -4.72
CA TYR A 184 23.62 -13.44 -5.17
C TYR A 184 22.76 -13.49 -6.43
N ILE A 185 21.60 -12.88 -6.39
CA ILE A 185 20.69 -12.82 -7.53
C ILE A 185 20.34 -11.37 -7.81
N HIS A 186 20.10 -11.05 -9.07
CA HIS A 186 19.45 -9.79 -9.42
C HIS A 186 17.95 -9.98 -9.18
N PRO A 187 17.36 -9.31 -8.17
CA PRO A 187 15.94 -9.46 -7.89
C PRO A 187 15.16 -8.82 -9.02
N LYS A 188 14.26 -9.57 -9.65
CA LYS A 188 13.40 -8.99 -10.67
C LYS A 188 12.53 -7.92 -10.02
N THR A 189 12.74 -6.66 -10.40
CA THR A 189 12.12 -5.51 -9.73
C THR A 189 11.13 -4.78 -10.65
N ARG A 190 10.06 -4.23 -10.09
CA ARG A 190 9.06 -3.41 -10.80
C ARG A 190 8.90 -2.08 -10.10
N TYR A 191 8.99 -0.99 -10.86
CA TYR A 191 8.80 0.37 -10.38
C TYR A 191 7.41 0.85 -10.78
N TYR A 192 6.53 1.03 -9.79
CA TYR A 192 5.18 1.55 -9.99
C TYR A 192 5.19 3.05 -9.81
N PHE A 193 4.67 3.80 -10.77
CA PHE A 193 4.50 5.25 -10.68
C PHE A 193 3.01 5.57 -10.70
N VAL A 194 2.48 5.94 -9.54
CA VAL A 194 1.08 6.25 -9.34
C VAL A 194 0.88 7.76 -9.43
N LYS A 195 0.15 8.19 -10.44
CA LYS A 195 -0.32 9.58 -10.54
C LYS A 195 -1.50 9.75 -9.58
N CYS A 196 -1.39 10.72 -8.68
CA CYS A 196 -2.39 10.99 -7.65
C CYS A 196 -2.91 12.43 -7.74
N ARG A 197 -4.14 12.62 -7.26
CA ARG A 197 -4.63 13.91 -6.79
C ARG A 197 -4.84 13.82 -5.29
N ILE A 198 -4.10 14.63 -4.55
CA ILE A 198 -4.13 14.69 -3.09
C ILE A 198 -4.87 15.97 -2.71
N THR A 199 -5.90 15.85 -1.88
CA THR A 199 -6.71 16.99 -1.41
C THR A 199 -6.66 17.04 0.10
N ASN A 200 -6.25 18.18 0.67
CA ASN A 200 -6.42 18.42 2.10
C ASN A 200 -7.88 18.80 2.37
N GLU A 201 -8.64 17.92 3.02
CA GLU A 201 -10.04 18.17 3.39
C GLU A 201 -10.18 18.72 4.82
N ASN A 202 -9.06 18.98 5.50
CA ASN A 202 -9.04 19.65 6.80
C ASN A 202 -9.26 21.17 6.64
N GLU A 203 -9.77 21.78 7.71
CA GLU A 203 -9.93 23.25 7.80
C GLU A 203 -8.59 23.98 8.01
N GLU A 204 -7.56 23.24 8.45
CA GLU A 204 -6.22 23.73 8.74
C GLU A 204 -5.17 23.12 7.80
N ALA A 205 -4.00 23.77 7.76
CA ALA A 205 -2.86 23.23 7.05
C ALA A 205 -2.36 21.96 7.77
N VAL A 206 -1.96 20.95 7.00
CA VAL A 206 -1.47 19.68 7.54
C VAL A 206 -0.09 19.37 6.99
N ASP A 207 0.85 19.13 7.91
CA ASP A 207 2.12 18.49 7.57
C ASP A 207 1.87 16.99 7.40
N LYS A 208 1.94 16.52 6.15
CA LYS A 208 1.73 15.11 5.82
C LYS A 208 3.01 14.52 5.25
N VAL A 209 3.45 13.42 5.84
CA VAL A 209 4.42 12.54 5.19
C VAL A 209 3.63 11.70 4.20
N LEU A 210 3.80 11.97 2.91
CA LEU A 210 3.14 11.25 1.82
C LEU A 210 3.85 9.92 1.53
N SER A 211 4.32 9.26 2.59
CA SER A 211 4.85 7.90 2.56
C SER A 211 3.68 6.96 2.83
N PHE A 212 3.00 6.53 1.78
CA PHE A 212 1.90 5.59 1.93
C PHE A 212 2.46 4.18 2.00
N TYR A 213 1.94 3.37 2.90
CA TYR A 213 2.44 2.02 3.09
C TYR A 213 2.05 1.18 1.87
N THR A 214 3.06 0.68 1.15
CA THR A 214 2.81 -0.41 0.19
C THR A 214 2.75 -1.71 0.96
N GLN A 215 1.60 -2.37 0.92
CA GLN A 215 1.35 -3.58 1.68
C GLN A 215 1.10 -4.78 0.79
N PHE A 216 1.71 -5.90 1.18
CA PHE A 216 1.77 -7.13 0.41
C PHE A 216 0.90 -8.18 1.08
N VAL A 217 -0.01 -8.82 0.33
CA VAL A 217 -0.71 -10.03 0.78
C VAL A 217 -0.36 -11.21 -0.12
N LEU A 218 0.15 -12.29 0.51
CA LEU A 218 0.47 -13.53 -0.17
C LEU A 218 -0.75 -14.43 -0.37
N SER A 219 -0.59 -15.38 -1.31
CA SER A 219 -1.60 -16.28 -1.89
C SER A 219 -2.52 -17.08 -0.93
N ASN A 220 -2.33 -16.99 0.38
CA ASN A 220 -3.18 -17.54 1.44
C ASN A 220 -3.99 -16.48 2.23
N LYS A 221 -4.06 -15.23 1.74
CA LYS A 221 -4.96 -14.13 2.17
C LYS A 221 -4.77 -13.54 3.56
N SER A 222 -3.74 -13.92 4.32
CA SER A 222 -3.72 -13.60 5.75
C SER A 222 -2.53 -12.81 6.25
N GLN A 223 -1.46 -12.62 5.48
CA GLN A 223 -0.27 -11.92 5.98
C GLN A 223 -0.02 -10.63 5.22
N MET A 224 0.03 -9.53 5.97
CA MET A 224 0.37 -8.20 5.49
C MET A 224 1.79 -7.84 5.92
N TRP A 225 2.59 -7.32 5.00
CA TRP A 225 3.87 -6.72 5.32
C TRP A 225 3.88 -5.24 4.96
N ASN A 226 4.32 -4.40 5.91
CA ASN A 226 4.70 -3.03 5.62
C ASN A 226 6.06 -3.06 4.92
N VAL A 227 6.11 -2.57 3.69
CA VAL A 227 7.38 -2.38 2.98
C VAL A 227 7.57 -0.89 2.77
N ASP A 228 8.62 -0.33 3.38
CA ASP A 228 9.11 1.01 3.04
C ASP A 228 9.84 0.94 1.71
N ASN A 229 9.07 1.02 0.63
CA ASN A 229 9.56 0.91 -0.73
C ASN A 229 9.20 2.12 -1.59
N GLN A 230 8.77 3.21 -0.96
CA GLN A 230 8.52 4.44 -1.70
C GLN A 230 9.87 5.07 -2.06
N VAL A 231 10.10 5.24 -3.35
CA VAL A 231 11.39 5.65 -3.92
C VAL A 231 11.29 6.92 -4.76
N TYR A 232 10.09 7.43 -5.05
CA TYR A 232 9.92 8.56 -5.96
C TYR A 232 8.81 9.52 -5.52
N PHE A 233 9.06 10.83 -5.65
CA PHE A 233 8.07 11.89 -5.46
C PHE A 233 8.42 13.15 -6.26
N ASP A 234 7.56 13.51 -7.21
CA ASP A 234 7.81 14.65 -8.13
C ASP A 234 7.50 16.04 -7.55
N LYS A 235 6.96 16.11 -6.32
CA LYS A 235 6.68 17.37 -5.60
C LYS A 235 7.47 17.53 -4.30
N SER A 236 8.53 16.75 -4.11
CA SER A 236 9.42 16.95 -2.98
C SER A 236 10.09 18.32 -3.03
N ILE A 237 10.18 18.99 -1.88
CA ILE A 237 10.98 20.20 -1.70
C ILE A 237 12.35 19.93 -1.07
N HIS A 238 12.58 18.71 -0.60
CA HIS A 238 13.80 18.27 0.09
C HIS A 238 14.71 17.50 -0.87
N MET A 239 15.02 18.13 -2.00
CA MET A 239 15.70 17.48 -3.13
C MET A 239 17.22 17.41 -2.99
N VAL A 240 17.82 18.00 -1.95
CA VAL A 240 19.27 18.05 -1.74
C VAL A 240 19.60 18.13 -0.25
N GLY A 241 20.83 17.73 0.11
CA GLY A 241 21.36 17.86 1.47
C GLY A 241 20.84 16.79 2.44
N ASP A 242 21.21 16.94 3.70
CA ASP A 242 20.95 15.94 4.75
C ASP A 242 19.45 15.72 4.99
N ASP A 243 18.64 16.77 4.83
CA ASP A 243 17.18 16.73 4.98
C ASP A 243 16.50 15.79 3.96
N ARG A 244 17.17 15.48 2.84
CA ARG A 244 16.64 14.62 1.78
C ARG A 244 16.26 13.25 2.31
N ALA A 245 17.06 12.66 3.20
CA ALA A 245 16.82 11.29 3.66
C ALA A 245 15.56 11.19 4.52
N ASP A 246 15.35 12.19 5.38
CA ASP A 246 14.32 12.17 6.43
C ASP A 246 13.01 12.79 5.97
N TRP A 247 13.06 13.80 5.09
CA TRP A 247 11.91 14.64 4.76
C TRP A 247 11.51 14.58 3.30
N PHE A 248 12.06 13.66 2.49
CA PHE A 248 11.80 13.59 1.05
C PHE A 248 10.30 13.61 0.70
N PHE A 249 9.49 12.88 1.46
CA PHE A 249 8.05 12.72 1.25
C PHE A 249 7.21 13.68 2.10
N LEU A 250 7.83 14.54 2.91
CA LEU A 250 7.12 15.51 3.73
C LEU A 250 6.59 16.65 2.86
N ARG A 251 5.32 17.01 3.09
CA ARG A 251 4.70 18.17 2.48
C ARG A 251 3.70 18.80 3.44
N THR A 252 3.76 20.12 3.58
CA THR A 252 2.66 20.91 4.14
C THR A 252 1.62 21.13 3.04
N LEU A 253 0.37 20.75 3.31
CA LEU A 253 -0.78 21.00 2.45
C LEU A 253 -1.67 22.05 3.10
N GLU A 254 -1.91 23.17 2.43
CA GLU A 254 -2.82 24.22 2.89
C GLU A 254 -4.29 23.72 2.93
N PRO A 255 -5.19 24.36 3.70
CA PRO A 255 -6.61 24.01 3.69
C PRO A 255 -7.19 24.02 2.29
N ALA A 256 -7.91 22.96 1.91
CA ALA A 256 -8.47 22.77 0.57
C ALA A 256 -7.44 22.76 -0.58
N GLU A 257 -6.13 22.66 -0.30
CA GLU A 257 -5.11 22.50 -1.34
C GLU A 257 -5.35 21.20 -2.10
N VAL A 258 -5.22 21.29 -3.43
CA VAL A 258 -5.24 20.16 -4.35
C VAL A 258 -3.87 20.03 -4.99
N LEU A 259 -3.15 18.97 -4.65
CA LEU A 259 -1.84 18.62 -5.18
C LEU A 259 -1.97 17.47 -6.19
N GLU A 260 -1.70 17.74 -7.47
CA GLU A 260 -1.47 16.67 -8.44
C GLU A 260 0.02 16.31 -8.46
N CYS A 261 0.32 15.04 -8.19
CA CYS A 261 1.69 14.53 -8.05
C CYS A 261 1.81 13.09 -8.54
N THR A 262 3.04 12.60 -8.57
CA THR A 262 3.40 11.22 -8.85
C THR A 262 4.18 10.65 -7.68
N LEU A 263 3.72 9.54 -7.15
CA LEU A 263 4.41 8.74 -6.14
C LEU A 263 4.96 7.49 -6.83
N GLY A 264 6.15 7.04 -6.45
CA GLY A 264 6.68 5.80 -7.00
C GLY A 264 7.24 4.84 -5.98
N PHE A 265 7.04 3.55 -6.28
CA PHE A 265 7.26 2.43 -5.39
C PHE A 265 8.10 1.35 -6.08
N GLU A 266 9.07 0.81 -5.37
CA GLU A 266 9.92 -0.29 -5.82
C GLU A 266 9.42 -1.63 -5.30
N VAL A 267 9.19 -2.61 -6.18
CA VAL A 267 8.67 -3.91 -5.78
C VAL A 267 9.52 -5.01 -6.36
N SER A 268 10.28 -5.68 -5.49
CA SER A 268 11.05 -6.87 -5.83
C SER A 268 10.16 -8.12 -5.91
N ASP A 269 10.40 -8.99 -6.88
CA ASP A 269 9.79 -10.32 -6.96
C ASP A 269 10.44 -11.31 -5.97
N SER A 270 11.45 -10.91 -5.18
CA SER A 270 12.06 -11.75 -4.13
C SER A 270 11.08 -12.16 -3.01
N TYR A 271 9.88 -11.54 -2.95
CA TYR A 271 8.78 -11.93 -2.05
C TYR A 271 8.03 -13.23 -2.41
N ASN A 272 8.59 -14.09 -3.27
CA ASN A 272 8.22 -15.52 -3.42
C ASN A 272 6.71 -15.81 -3.69
N GLY A 273 6.07 -15.10 -4.62
CA GLY A 273 4.72 -15.45 -5.08
C GLY A 273 3.94 -14.32 -5.73
N SER A 274 2.73 -14.61 -6.20
CA SER A 274 1.78 -13.63 -6.76
C SER A 274 1.34 -12.64 -5.67
N VAL A 275 2.16 -11.62 -5.44
CA VAL A 275 1.88 -10.52 -4.53
C VAL A 275 0.72 -9.70 -5.06
N THR A 276 -0.23 -9.39 -4.19
CA THR A 276 -1.15 -8.27 -4.42
C THR A 276 -0.64 -7.05 -3.68
N LEU A 277 -0.57 -5.91 -4.38
CA LEU A 277 -0.10 -4.64 -3.85
C LEU A 277 -1.28 -3.73 -3.50
N TYR A 278 -1.21 -3.14 -2.33
CA TYR A 278 -2.11 -2.08 -1.87
C TYR A 278 -1.30 -0.85 -1.49
N ILE A 279 -1.89 0.33 -1.66
CA ILE A 279 -1.40 1.61 -1.13
C ILE A 279 -2.46 2.23 -0.24
N GLY A 280 -2.01 2.84 0.85
CA GLY A 280 -2.85 3.63 1.74
C GLY A 280 -2.43 3.49 3.19
N GLU A 281 -3.40 3.57 4.10
CA GLU A 281 -3.18 3.44 5.54
C GLU A 281 -3.81 2.15 6.08
N PRO A 282 -3.03 1.21 6.63
CA PRO A 282 -3.59 0.01 7.25
C PRO A 282 -4.29 0.35 8.57
N PRO A 283 -5.15 -0.56 9.07
CA PRO A 283 -5.50 -0.55 10.48
C PRO A 283 -4.25 -0.76 11.35
N LEU A 284 -4.16 -0.01 12.46
CA LEU A 284 -3.15 -0.21 13.50
C LEU A 284 -3.55 -1.42 14.35
N THR A 285 -3.34 -2.63 13.83
CA THR A 285 -3.66 -3.89 14.51
C THR A 285 -2.64 -4.97 14.23
N ASP A 286 -2.40 -5.82 15.23
CA ASP A 286 -1.61 -7.05 15.10
C ASP A 286 -2.47 -8.23 14.61
N GLU A 287 -3.79 -8.03 14.45
CA GLU A 287 -4.72 -9.04 13.97
C GLU A 287 -4.67 -9.18 12.44
N LEU A 288 -4.93 -10.41 11.96
CA LEU A 288 -5.06 -10.69 10.54
C LEU A 288 -6.36 -10.07 10.03
N PHE A 289 -6.30 -9.37 8.89
CA PHE A 289 -7.47 -8.79 8.25
C PHE A 289 -7.44 -9.00 6.73
N ASP A 290 -8.61 -8.88 6.10
CA ASP A 290 -8.73 -8.92 4.64
C ASP A 290 -8.51 -7.51 4.07
N PRO A 291 -7.43 -7.23 3.31
CA PRO A 291 -7.17 -5.90 2.77
C PRO A 291 -8.25 -5.44 1.78
N ASP A 292 -8.89 -6.36 1.05
CA ASP A 292 -9.98 -6.03 0.11
C ASP A 292 -11.24 -5.52 0.85
N SER A 293 -11.31 -5.72 2.17
CA SER A 293 -12.40 -5.23 3.02
C SER A 293 -12.13 -3.85 3.63
N TYR A 294 -10.90 -3.33 3.51
CA TYR A 294 -10.48 -2.08 4.13
C TYR A 294 -10.62 -0.89 3.17
N PRO A 295 -11.25 0.22 3.59
CA PRO A 295 -11.52 1.38 2.72
C PRO A 295 -10.29 2.14 2.29
N ASP A 296 -9.36 2.32 3.23
CA ASP A 296 -8.22 3.20 3.05
C ASP A 296 -7.03 2.43 2.46
N LEU A 297 -7.32 1.31 1.80
CA LEU A 297 -6.39 0.55 0.99
C LEU A 297 -6.90 0.46 -0.44
N VAL A 298 -6.08 0.95 -1.37
CA VAL A 298 -6.34 0.87 -2.81
C VAL A 298 -5.44 -0.20 -3.41
N LYS A 299 -6.05 -1.20 -4.03
CA LYS A 299 -5.34 -2.22 -4.81
C LYS A 299 -4.76 -1.62 -6.07
N LEU A 300 -3.46 -1.76 -6.30
CA LEU A 300 -2.77 -1.14 -7.45
C LEU A 300 -3.33 -1.63 -8.79
N ASP A 301 -3.75 -2.89 -8.87
CA ASP A 301 -4.36 -3.46 -10.09
C ASP A 301 -5.73 -2.86 -10.44
N ASN A 302 -6.40 -2.20 -9.49
CA ASN A 302 -7.65 -1.49 -9.74
C ASN A 302 -7.41 -0.08 -10.31
N ILE A 303 -6.18 0.44 -10.20
CA ILE A 303 -5.84 1.77 -10.71
C ILE A 303 -5.76 1.69 -12.25
N PRO A 304 -6.37 2.63 -12.99
CA PRO A 304 -6.28 2.66 -14.44
C PRO A 304 -4.81 2.69 -14.92
N ARG A 305 -4.48 1.87 -15.92
CA ARG A 305 -3.15 1.94 -16.55
C ARG A 305 -3.02 3.25 -17.31
N GLU A 306 -1.85 3.89 -17.20
CA GLU A 306 -1.53 5.04 -18.03
C GLU A 306 -1.49 4.62 -19.51
N ARG A 307 -2.09 5.41 -20.39
CA ARG A 307 -2.26 5.09 -21.82
C ARG A 307 -1.18 5.72 -22.67
#